data_AF-A0A2J7VJY9-F1
#
_entry.id   AF-A0A2J7VJY9-F1
#
_cell.length_a   1.000
_cell.length_b   1.000
_cell.length_c   1.000
_cell.angle_alpha   90.00
_cell.angle_beta   90.00
_cell.angle_gamma   90.00
#
_symmetry.space_group_name_H-M   'P 1'
#
loop_
_entity.id
_entity.type
_entity.pdbx_description
1 polymer ?
#
loop_
_entity_poly.entity_id
_entity_poly.type
_entity_poly.pdbx_seq_one_letter_code
_entity_poly.pdbx_strand_id
1 'polypeptide(L)' 'MTLDEYTEAAKRIYAEQQDLAQSMSQLALSARAVPTNPEFLALMTKQWGLVQQVASLNTQLMMGIVAPNK' A
#
# COMPACT_ATOMS: atom_id res chain seq x y z
N MET A 1 -17.90 3.80 -6.95
CA MET A 1 -16.56 3.80 -7.55
C MET A 1 -16.70 3.26 -8.96
N THR A 2 -16.11 3.92 -9.94
CA THR A 2 -15.97 3.38 -11.30
C THR A 2 -14.73 2.50 -11.41
N LEU A 3 -14.62 1.68 -12.44
CA LEU A 3 -13.38 0.91 -12.71
C LEU A 3 -12.15 1.82 -12.89
N ASP A 4 -12.33 3.03 -13.42
CA ASP A 4 -11.25 4.00 -13.57
C ASP A 4 -10.80 4.53 -12.21
N GLU A 5 -11.75 4.89 -11.34
CA GLU A 5 -11.46 5.33 -9.97
C GLU A 5 -10.77 4.23 -9.16
N TYR A 6 -11.19 2.96 -9.31
CA TYR A 6 -10.51 1.81 -8.74
C TYR A 6 -9.06 1.72 -9.21
N THR A 7 -8.86 1.82 -10.53
CA THR A 7 -7.53 1.70 -11.16
C THR A 7 -6.60 2.80 -10.66
N GLU A 8 -7.08 4.04 -10.60
CA GLU A 8 -6.28 5.16 -10.08
C GLU A 8 -6.00 5.03 -8.58
N ALA A 9 -6.95 4.53 -7.79
CA ALA A 9 -6.72 4.24 -6.37
C ALA A 9 -5.65 3.16 -6.17
N ALA A 10 -5.73 2.07 -6.93
CA ALA A 10 -4.73 0.99 -6.89
C ALA A 10 -3.34 1.48 -7.28
N LYS A 11 -3.22 2.27 -8.37
CA LYS A 11 -1.94 2.86 -8.81
C LYS A 11 -1.30 3.72 -7.72
N ARG A 12 -2.08 4.54 -7.02
CA ARG A 12 -1.58 5.37 -5.92
C ARG A 12 -1.01 4.52 -4.79
N ILE A 13 -1.72 3.46 -4.40
CA ILE A 13 -1.23 2.55 -3.36
C ILE A 13 0.09 1.87 -3.77
N TYR A 14 0.20 1.43 -5.03
CA TYR A 14 1.45 0.83 -5.52
C TYR A 14 2.61 1.82 -5.58
N ALA A 15 2.35 3.07 -5.96
CA ALA A 15 3.38 4.11 -5.92
C ALA A 15 3.88 4.34 -4.48
N GLU A 16 2.96 4.40 -3.51
CA GLU A 16 3.35 4.53 -2.09
C GLU A 16 4.11 3.30 -1.56
N GLN A 17 3.78 2.09 -2.04
CA GLN A 17 4.54 0.88 -1.70
C GLN A 17 5.96 0.93 -2.26
N GLN A 18 6.15 1.49 -3.46
CA GLN A 18 7.46 1.66 -4.07
C GLN A 18 8.33 2.64 -3.27
N ASP A 19 7.76 3.78 -2.85
CA ASP A 19 8.45 4.75 -1.99
C ASP A 19 8.85 4.11 -0.64
N LEU A 20 7.94 3.34 -0.04
CA LEU A 20 8.23 2.59 1.19
C LEU A 20 9.35 1.57 1.01
N ALA A 21 9.37 0.85 -0.12
CA ALA A 21 10.42 -0.11 -0.43
C ALA A 21 11.79 0.58 -0.55
N GLN A 22 11.84 1.79 -1.12
CA GLN A 22 13.06 2.59 -1.18
C GLN A 22 13.56 3.00 0.22
N SER A 23 12.67 3.50 1.08
CA SER A 23 13.02 3.85 2.46
C SER A 23 13.47 2.62 3.28
N MET A 24 12.79 1.49 3.13
CA MET A 24 13.16 0.24 3.80
C MET A 24 14.53 -0.25 3.33
N SER A 25 14.83 -0.13 2.03
CA SER A 25 16.14 -0.48 1.47
C SER A 25 17.26 0.37 2.08
N GLN A 26 17.06 1.69 2.22
CA GLN A 26 18.03 2.58 2.89
C GLN A 26 18.24 2.18 4.36
N LEU A 27 17.16 1.82 5.06
CA LEU A 27 17.24 1.38 6.45
C LEU A 27 17.95 0.02 6.59
N ALA A 28 17.74 -0.89 5.63
CA ALA A 28 18.42 -2.18 5.59
C ALA A 28 19.92 -2.02 5.28
N LEU A 29 20.27 -1.17 4.31
CA LEU A 29 21.67 -0.85 3.96
C LEU A 29 22.44 -0.20 5.12
N SER A 30 21.74 0.46 6.04
CA SER A 30 22.31 1.00 7.28
C SER A 30 22.28 0.01 8.46
N ALA A 31 21.96 -1.28 8.22
CA ALA A 31 21.82 -2.34 9.23
C ALA A 31 20.82 -2.00 10.36
N ARG A 32 19.86 -1.12 10.06
CA ARG A 32 18.91 -0.56 11.01
C ARG A 32 17.48 -1.09 10.82
N ALA A 33 17.25 -1.95 9.83
CA ALA A 33 15.96 -2.59 9.57
C ALA A 33 15.69 -3.73 10.58
N VAL A 34 15.48 -3.36 11.84
CA VAL A 34 15.24 -4.29 12.95
C VAL A 34 13.98 -3.90 13.73
N PRO A 35 13.24 -4.86 14.34
CA PRO A 35 11.99 -4.58 15.04
C PRO A 35 12.09 -3.61 16.22
N THR A 36 13.28 -3.39 16.78
CA THR A 36 13.52 -2.43 17.86
C THR A 36 13.76 -1.00 17.38
N ASN A 37 13.93 -0.80 16.07
CA ASN A 37 14.12 0.52 15.50
C ASN A 37 12.75 1.18 15.23
N PRO A 38 12.47 2.38 15.79
CA PRO A 38 11.19 3.06 15.58
C PRO A 38 10.91 3.38 14.11
N GLU A 39 11.93 3.66 13.32
CA GLU A 39 11.81 3.94 11.88
C GLU A 39 11.40 2.68 11.10
N PHE A 40 11.97 1.53 11.44
CA PHE A 40 11.56 0.24 10.87
C PHE A 40 10.10 -0.06 11.19
N LEU A 41 9.70 0.11 12.44
CA LEU A 41 8.32 -0.09 12.88
C LEU A 41 7.36 0.83 12.14
N ALA A 42 7.69 2.11 12.00
CA ALA A 42 6.86 3.07 11.26
C ALA A 42 6.67 2.67 9.78
N LEU A 43 7.75 2.24 9.11
CA LEU A 43 7.67 1.77 7.72
C LEU A 43 6.80 0.51 7.61
N MET A 44 6.94 -0.45 8.52
CA MET A 44 6.13 -1.67 8.54
C MET A 44 4.65 -1.38 8.82
N THR A 45 4.35 -0.48 9.76
CA THR A 45 2.97 -0.04 10.03
C THR A 45 2.35 0.60 8.79
N LYS A 46 3.09 1.47 8.09
CA LYS A 46 2.61 2.08 6.85
C LYS A 46 2.39 1.03 5.75
N GLN A 47 3.33 0.09 5.58
CA GLN A 47 3.20 -1.01 4.62
C GLN A 47 1.94 -1.84 4.88
N TRP A 48 1.67 -2.17 6.15
CA TRP A 48 0.45 -2.89 6.53
C TRP A 48 -0.82 -2.10 6.20
N GLY A 49 -0.83 -0.78 6.47
CA GLY A 49 -1.94 0.09 6.08
C GLY A 49 -2.20 0.09 4.57
N LEU A 50 -1.16 0.08 3.74
CA LEU A 50 -1.31 -0.03 2.28
C LEU A 50 -1.89 -1.39 1.87
N VAL A 51 -1.46 -2.48 2.49
CA VAL A 51 -2.04 -3.82 2.25
C VAL A 51 -3.53 -3.85 2.57
N GLN A 52 -3.94 -3.24 3.69
CA GLN A 52 -5.35 -3.13 4.06
C GLN A 52 -6.17 -2.32 3.05
N GLN A 53 -5.59 -1.25 2.48
CA GLN A 53 -6.25 -0.45 1.44
C GLN A 53 -6.46 -1.26 0.15
N VAL A 54 -5.45 -2.01 -0.32
CA VAL A 54 -5.60 -2.90 -1.49
C VAL A 54 -6.66 -3.97 -1.22
N ALA A 55 -6.64 -4.58 -0.04
CA ALA A 55 -7.64 -5.58 0.34
C ALA A 55 -9.05 -4.98 0.30
N SER A 56 -9.25 -3.79 0.86
CA SER A 56 -10.54 -3.09 0.83
C SER A 56 -11.01 -2.80 -0.60
N LEU A 57 -10.13 -2.29 -1.47
CA LEU A 57 -10.44 -2.04 -2.88
C LEU A 57 -10.88 -3.33 -3.59
N ASN A 58 -10.14 -4.43 -3.38
CA ASN A 58 -10.47 -5.73 -3.97
C ASN A 58 -11.81 -6.27 -3.44
N THR A 59 -12.10 -6.08 -2.16
CA THR A 59 -13.40 -6.46 -1.58
C THR A 59 -14.54 -5.65 -2.21
N GLN A 60 -14.37 -4.34 -2.40
CA GLN A 60 -15.37 -3.51 -3.07
C GLN A 60 -15.62 -3.96 -4.52
N LEU A 61 -14.56 -4.34 -5.24
CA LEU A 61 -14.67 -4.90 -6.59
C LEU A 61 -15.45 -6.22 -6.59
N MET A 62 -15.08 -7.16 -5.71
CA MET A 62 -15.75 -8.48 -5.61
C MET A 62 -17.23 -8.37 -5.21
N MET A 63 -17.59 -7.38 -4.38
CA MET A 63 -18.98 -7.13 -3.99
C MET A 63 -19.79 -6.40 -5.05
N GLY A 64 -19.20 -6.05 -6.20
CA GLY A 64 -19.87 -5.31 -7.27
C GLY A 64 -20.20 -3.86 -6.91
N ILE A 65 -19.59 -3.31 -5.85
CA ILE A 65 -19.71 -1.89 -5.49
C ILE A 65 -18.99 -1.02 -6.53
N VAL A 66 -17.95 -1.58 -7.16
CA VAL A 66 -17.31 -0.97 -8.32
C VAL A 66 -18.13 -1.30 -9.56
N ALA A 67 -18.77 -0.29 -10.14
CA ALA A 67 -19.51 -0.45 -11.38
C ALA A 67 -18.54 -0.33 -12.57
N PRO A 68 -18.58 -1.23 -13.56
CA PRO A 68 -18.10 -0.87 -14.89
C PRO A 68 -18.91 0.34 -15.34
N ASN A 69 -18.24 1.39 -15.80
CA ASN A 69 -18.93 2.57 -16.36
C ASN A 69 -20.04 2.09 -17.30
N LYS A 70 -21.26 2.57 -17.07
CA LYS A 70 -22.34 2.43 -18.06
C LYS A 70 -22.00 3.22 -19.31
#